data_AF-A0A9R0I4U1-F1
#
_entry.id   AF-A0A9R0I4U1-F1
#
_cell.length_a   1.000
_cell.length_b   1.000
_cell.length_c   1.000
_cell.angle_alpha   90.00
_cell.angle_beta   90.00
_cell.angle_gamma   90.00
#
_symmetry.space_group_name_H-M   'P 1'
#
loop_
_entity.id
_entity.type
_entity.pdbx_description
1 polymer ?
#
loop_
_entity_poly.entity_id
_entity_poly.type
_entity_poly.pdbx_seq_one_letter_code
_entity_poly.pdbx_strand_id
1 'polypeptide(L)'
;MMLKAPRLIDFDNKRAYFRSRIRQQHEQHHAGPLRISVRRAYVLEDSYNQLRMRSNQDLKGRLNVQFQGEEGIDAGGLTREWYQLLSRVIFDTGTPLFTTVGNDATFQPNPNSVYQTEHLSYFKFVGRVVAKALFDGQLLDVYFTRSFYKHILGVKVTYHDIEAVDPDYYKNLKWLLENDVSDILDLTFSMDADEEKLILYEKTQVFPSSNGGSYGIGESPVPK
;
A
#
# COMPACT_ATOMS: atom_id res chain seq x y z
N MET A 1 -1.67 24.42 15.89
CA MET A 1 -0.63 23.94 16.84
C MET A 1 -0.42 22.43 16.79
N MET A 2 -1.47 21.59 16.79
CA MET A 2 -1.34 20.12 16.84
C MET A 2 -0.48 19.46 15.73
N LEU A 3 -0.41 20.03 14.52
CA LEU A 3 0.30 19.39 13.39
C LEU A 3 1.83 19.56 13.42
N LYS A 4 2.39 20.38 14.33
CA LYS A 4 3.83 20.65 14.37
C LYS A 4 4.64 19.60 15.16
N ALA A 5 3.99 18.81 16.01
CA ALA A 5 4.63 17.75 16.80
C ALA A 5 3.68 16.56 17.00
N PRO A 6 3.33 15.81 15.93
CA PRO A 6 2.34 14.73 15.99
C PRO A 6 2.72 13.54 16.90
N ARG A 7 4.00 13.45 17.30
CA ARG A 7 4.50 12.47 18.28
C ARG A 7 4.08 12.78 19.72
N LEU A 8 3.73 14.04 20.01
CA LEU A 8 3.29 14.49 21.35
C LEU A 8 1.78 14.39 21.55
N ILE A 9 1.05 13.85 20.57
CA ILE A 9 -0.40 13.71 20.62
C ILE A 9 -0.74 12.23 20.67
N ASP A 10 -1.55 11.84 21.64
CA ASP A 10 -2.08 10.49 21.78
C ASP A 10 -2.82 10.02 20.53
N PHE A 11 -2.77 8.71 20.30
CA PHE A 11 -3.41 8.09 19.13
C PHE A 11 -4.90 8.42 19.04
N ASP A 12 -5.63 8.31 20.15
CA ASP A 12 -7.07 8.56 20.16
C ASP A 12 -7.42 10.00 19.80
N ASN A 13 -6.62 10.97 20.24
CA ASN A 13 -6.79 12.37 19.89
C ASN A 13 -6.52 12.62 18.40
N LYS A 14 -5.46 12.01 17.84
CA LYS A 14 -5.19 12.06 16.39
C LYS A 14 -6.32 11.42 15.58
N ARG A 15 -6.83 10.26 16.02
CA ARG A 15 -7.94 9.55 15.39
C ARG A 15 -9.23 10.39 15.43
N ALA A 16 -9.55 10.98 16.58
CA ALA A 16 -10.72 11.85 16.73
C ALA A 16 -10.64 13.08 15.82
N TYR A 17 -9.47 13.72 15.76
CA TYR A 17 -9.23 14.84 14.84
C TYR A 17 -9.33 14.43 13.37
N PHE A 18 -8.76 13.28 12.99
CA PHE A 18 -8.90 12.76 11.62
C PHE A 18 -10.37 12.52 11.27
N ARG A 19 -11.13 11.87 12.16
CA ARG A 19 -12.56 11.58 11.97
C ARG A 19 -13.40 12.86 11.87
N SER A 20 -13.09 13.90 12.64
CA SER A 20 -13.80 15.18 12.55
C SER A 20 -13.56 15.87 11.20
N ARG A 21 -12.34 15.80 10.66
CA ARG A 21 -12.02 16.31 9.31
C ARG A 21 -12.75 15.57 8.20
N ILE A 22 -12.85 14.26 8.29
CA ILE A 22 -13.61 13.45 7.32
C ILE A 22 -15.10 13.80 7.36
N ARG A 23 -15.67 13.95 8.56
CA ARG A 23 -17.08 14.36 8.73
C ARG A 23 -17.36 15.74 8.13
N GLN A 24 -16.47 16.71 8.38
CA GLN A 24 -16.56 18.03 7.77
C GLN A 24 -16.58 17.95 6.24
N GLN A 25 -15.78 17.07 5.63
CA GLN A 25 -15.79 16.87 4.19
C GLN A 25 -17.12 16.29 3.70
N HIS A 26 -17.70 15.32 4.42
CA HIS A 26 -19.03 14.80 4.09
C HIS A 26 -20.13 15.88 4.15
N GLU A 27 -20.10 16.74 5.16
CA GLU A 27 -21.09 17.82 5.31
C GLU A 27 -20.97 18.87 4.20
N GLN A 28 -19.74 19.16 3.77
CA GLN A 28 -19.46 20.12 2.69
C GLN A 28 -19.73 19.54 1.29
N HIS A 29 -19.71 18.23 1.13
CA HIS A 29 -19.87 17.57 -0.17
C HIS A 29 -21.20 16.85 -0.23
N HIS A 30 -22.15 17.40 -0.97
CA HIS A 30 -23.43 16.75 -1.30
C HIS A 30 -23.27 15.67 -2.39
N ALA A 31 -22.25 14.82 -2.28
CA ALA A 31 -22.09 13.70 -3.18
C ALA A 31 -23.28 12.73 -2.99
N GLY A 32 -23.93 12.37 -4.09
CA GLY A 32 -25.00 11.38 -4.08
C GLY A 32 -24.51 10.01 -3.59
N PRO A 33 -25.43 9.06 -3.32
CA PRO A 33 -25.05 7.71 -2.91
C PRO A 33 -24.21 7.04 -4.00
N LEU A 34 -23.07 6.46 -3.60
CA LEU A 34 -22.24 5.63 -4.46
C LEU A 34 -22.80 4.21 -4.41
N ARG A 35 -23.61 3.84 -5.41
CA ARG A 35 -24.23 2.51 -5.49
C ARG A 35 -23.36 1.57 -6.31
N ILE A 36 -23.18 0.35 -5.79
CA ILE A 36 -22.57 -0.76 -6.54
C ILE A 36 -23.42 -2.01 -6.41
N SER A 37 -23.45 -2.81 -7.47
CA SER A 37 -24.15 -4.11 -7.51
C SER A 37 -23.16 -5.20 -7.91
N VAL A 38 -22.90 -6.16 -7.02
CA VAL A 38 -21.80 -7.13 -7.19
C VAL A 38 -22.30 -8.57 -7.01
N ARG A 39 -21.70 -9.51 -7.70
CA ARG A 39 -21.89 -10.95 -7.47
C ARG A 39 -20.81 -11.40 -6.48
N ARG A 40 -21.18 -12.20 -5.47
CA ARG A 40 -20.21 -12.69 -4.45
C ARG A 40 -19.00 -13.38 -5.08
N ALA A 41 -19.24 -14.25 -6.06
CA ALA A 41 -18.19 -14.99 -6.76
C ALA A 41 -17.25 -14.11 -7.60
N TYR A 42 -17.68 -12.88 -7.94
CA TYR A 42 -16.94 -11.94 -8.80
C TYR A 42 -16.72 -10.59 -8.11
N VAL A 43 -16.67 -10.57 -6.76
CA VAL A 43 -16.64 -9.32 -5.98
C VAL A 43 -15.50 -8.38 -6.40
N LEU A 44 -14.32 -8.93 -6.68
CA LEU A 44 -13.16 -8.13 -7.09
C LEU A 44 -13.38 -7.51 -8.47
N GLU A 45 -13.75 -8.33 -9.45
CA GLU A 45 -13.97 -7.90 -10.83
C GLU A 45 -15.12 -6.89 -10.93
N ASP A 46 -16.27 -7.19 -10.33
CA ASP A 46 -17.45 -6.33 -10.37
C ASP A 46 -17.18 -4.99 -9.67
N SER A 47 -16.45 -5.01 -8.55
CA SER A 47 -16.06 -3.79 -7.83
C SER A 47 -15.04 -2.95 -8.62
N TYR A 48 -14.02 -3.60 -9.18
CA TYR A 48 -13.01 -2.95 -10.02
C TYR A 48 -13.67 -2.25 -11.21
N ASN A 49 -14.56 -2.95 -11.92
CA ASN A 49 -15.31 -2.42 -13.05
C ASN A 49 -16.15 -1.19 -12.71
N GLN A 50 -16.81 -1.19 -11.54
CA GLN A 50 -17.71 -0.11 -11.15
C GLN A 50 -17.02 1.09 -10.50
N LEU A 51 -15.83 0.90 -9.92
CA LEU A 51 -15.15 1.91 -9.10
C LEU A 51 -13.87 2.49 -9.72
N ARG A 52 -13.18 1.78 -10.62
CA ARG A 52 -11.87 2.24 -11.14
C ARG A 52 -11.94 3.57 -11.89
N MET A 53 -13.05 3.85 -12.57
CA MET A 53 -13.25 5.08 -13.34
C MET A 53 -14.01 6.17 -12.60
N ARG A 54 -14.50 5.88 -11.37
CA ARG A 54 -15.22 6.88 -10.56
C ARG A 54 -14.31 8.06 -10.22
N SER A 55 -14.90 9.26 -10.23
CA SER A 55 -14.18 10.46 -9.83
C SER A 55 -13.93 10.45 -8.32
N ASN A 56 -12.95 11.24 -7.87
CA ASN A 56 -12.70 11.40 -6.43
C ASN A 56 -13.90 12.02 -5.70
N GLN A 57 -14.75 12.77 -6.40
CA GLN A 57 -15.97 13.34 -5.81
C GLN A 57 -17.04 12.25 -5.63
N ASP A 58 -17.24 11.39 -6.61
CA ASP A 58 -18.18 10.25 -6.50
C ASP A 58 -17.78 9.31 -5.37
N LEU A 59 -16.47 9.04 -5.24
CA LEU A 59 -15.92 8.19 -4.18
C LEU A 59 -16.08 8.79 -2.78
N LYS A 60 -16.43 10.07 -2.62
CA LYS A 60 -16.79 10.62 -1.30
C LYS A 60 -18.25 10.37 -0.93
N GLY A 61 -19.07 9.89 -1.88
CA GLY A 61 -20.45 9.49 -1.64
C GLY A 61 -20.55 8.33 -0.64
N ARG A 62 -21.66 8.28 0.09
CA ARG A 62 -21.98 7.14 0.97
C ARG A 62 -22.11 5.89 0.11
N LEU A 63 -21.28 4.88 0.38
CA LEU A 63 -21.34 3.59 -0.32
C LEU A 63 -22.64 2.87 0.03
N ASN A 64 -23.26 2.27 -0.98
CA ASN A 64 -24.44 1.44 -0.84
C ASN A 64 -24.24 0.20 -1.70
N VAL A 65 -24.13 -0.96 -1.06
CA VAL A 65 -23.81 -2.22 -1.73
C VAL A 65 -25.06 -3.06 -1.89
N GLN A 66 -25.22 -3.65 -3.07
CA GLN A 66 -26.20 -4.68 -3.35
C GLN A 66 -25.49 -5.95 -3.83
N PHE A 67 -25.79 -7.09 -3.20
CA PHE A 67 -25.40 -8.39 -3.73
C PHE A 67 -26.48 -8.89 -4.70
N GLN A 68 -26.08 -9.26 -5.92
CA GLN A 68 -27.04 -9.66 -6.96
C GLN A 68 -27.75 -10.97 -6.59
N GLY A 69 -29.08 -10.98 -6.73
CA GLY A 69 -29.91 -12.14 -6.40
C GLY A 69 -30.15 -12.34 -4.91
N GLU A 70 -29.70 -11.41 -4.05
CA GLU A 70 -29.90 -11.46 -2.61
C GLU A 70 -30.88 -10.38 -2.15
N GLU A 71 -31.75 -10.73 -1.21
CA GLU A 71 -32.63 -9.76 -0.55
C GLU A 71 -31.85 -8.97 0.51
N GLY A 72 -32.01 -7.65 0.52
CA GLY A 72 -31.40 -6.81 1.55
C GLY A 72 -31.34 -5.33 1.18
N ILE A 73 -31.59 -4.48 2.17
CA ILE A 73 -31.34 -3.04 2.06
C ILE A 73 -30.10 -2.73 2.90
N ASP A 74 -29.11 -2.10 2.27
CA ASP A 74 -27.86 -1.77 2.95
C ASP A 74 -28.05 -0.61 3.94
N ALA A 75 -28.30 -0.97 5.20
CA ALA A 75 -28.22 -0.08 6.35
C ALA A 75 -26.79 0.02 6.94
N GLY A 76 -25.78 -0.48 6.22
CA GLY A 76 -24.37 -0.55 6.62
C GLY A 76 -23.84 -1.98 6.74
N GLY A 77 -24.73 -2.97 6.90
CA GLY A 77 -24.35 -4.39 7.03
C GLY A 77 -23.73 -4.95 5.76
N LEU A 78 -24.33 -4.70 4.59
CA LEU A 78 -23.84 -5.19 3.30
C LEU A 78 -22.55 -4.47 2.90
N THR A 79 -22.45 -3.16 3.19
CA THR A 79 -21.19 -2.42 3.01
C THR A 79 -20.05 -3.03 3.83
N ARG A 80 -20.27 -3.35 5.12
CA ARG A 80 -19.25 -3.97 5.97
C ARG A 80 -18.82 -5.34 5.43
N GLU A 81 -19.80 -6.16 5.03
CA GLU A 81 -19.53 -7.47 4.44
C GLU A 81 -18.75 -7.37 3.13
N TRP A 82 -19.09 -6.40 2.27
CA TRP A 82 -18.37 -6.16 1.02
C TRP A 82 -16.90 -5.82 1.24
N TYR A 83 -16.58 -4.96 2.21
CA TYR A 83 -15.18 -4.66 2.55
C TYR A 83 -14.43 -5.91 3.03
N GLN A 84 -15.07 -6.75 3.85
CA GLN A 84 -14.48 -7.99 4.34
C GLN A 84 -14.23 -8.99 3.20
N LEU A 85 -15.22 -9.18 2.32
CA LEU A 85 -15.10 -10.11 1.20
C LEU A 85 -14.07 -9.62 0.17
N LEU A 86 -14.13 -8.34 -0.21
CA LEU A 86 -13.22 -7.76 -1.19
C LEU A 86 -11.77 -7.78 -0.69
N SER A 87 -11.52 -7.39 0.57
CA SER A 87 -10.17 -7.44 1.13
C SER A 87 -9.62 -8.86 1.15
N ARG A 88 -10.39 -9.86 1.58
CA ARG A 88 -9.98 -11.26 1.51
C ARG A 88 -9.53 -11.67 0.11
N VAL A 89 -10.28 -11.31 -0.93
CA VAL A 89 -9.93 -11.69 -2.32
C VAL A 89 -8.70 -10.93 -2.83
N ILE A 90 -8.53 -9.65 -2.49
CA ILE A 90 -7.37 -8.84 -2.91
C ILE A 90 -6.07 -9.36 -2.31
N PHE A 91 -6.12 -9.76 -1.04
CA PHE A 91 -4.95 -10.17 -0.26
C PHE A 91 -4.83 -11.69 -0.11
N ASP A 92 -5.60 -12.45 -0.91
CA ASP A 92 -5.43 -13.89 -1.03
C ASP A 92 -4.28 -14.25 -1.97
N THR A 93 -3.69 -15.42 -1.76
CA THR A 93 -2.58 -15.98 -2.53
C THR A 93 -2.88 -16.15 -4.02
N GLY A 94 -4.16 -16.30 -4.40
CA GLY A 94 -4.60 -16.40 -5.80
C GLY A 94 -4.53 -15.09 -6.59
N THR A 95 -4.41 -13.94 -5.93
CA THR A 95 -4.32 -12.62 -6.57
C THR A 95 -2.91 -12.05 -6.39
N PRO A 96 -2.02 -12.11 -7.40
CA PRO A 96 -0.58 -11.84 -7.21
C PRO A 96 -0.26 -10.33 -7.15
N LEU A 97 -1.14 -9.52 -6.52
CA LEU A 97 -0.91 -8.09 -6.29
C LEU A 97 -0.08 -7.85 -5.02
N PHE A 98 -0.34 -8.62 -3.97
CA PHE A 98 0.37 -8.51 -2.69
C PHE A 98 0.97 -9.86 -2.32
N THR A 99 2.07 -9.81 -1.59
CA THR A 99 2.74 -10.98 -1.02
C THR A 99 2.91 -10.78 0.47
N THR A 100 2.98 -11.87 1.20
CA THR A 100 3.38 -11.87 2.60
C THR A 100 4.90 -11.84 2.74
N VAL A 101 5.36 -11.44 3.93
CA VAL A 101 6.76 -11.51 4.37
C VAL A 101 6.84 -12.12 5.76
N GLY A 102 7.92 -12.84 6.06
CA GLY A 102 8.15 -13.43 7.38
C GLY A 102 7.07 -14.44 7.78
N ASN A 103 6.32 -14.15 8.85
CA ASN A 103 5.34 -15.05 9.47
C ASN A 103 3.93 -15.01 8.83
N ASP A 104 3.81 -14.63 7.57
CA ASP A 104 2.54 -14.53 6.82
C ASP A 104 1.47 -13.58 7.41
N ALA A 105 1.86 -12.72 8.35
CA ALA A 105 0.93 -11.83 9.06
C ALA A 105 0.76 -10.46 8.38
N THR A 106 1.72 -10.05 7.54
CA THR A 106 1.73 -8.71 6.93
C THR A 106 2.00 -8.74 5.43
N PHE A 107 1.34 -7.86 4.70
CA PHE A 107 1.39 -7.76 3.25
C PHE A 107 2.26 -6.60 2.75
N GLN A 108 2.90 -6.81 1.61
CA GLN A 108 3.56 -5.78 0.81
C GLN A 108 3.25 -5.98 -0.68
N PRO A 109 3.40 -4.96 -1.54
CA PRO A 109 3.24 -5.13 -2.99
C PRO A 109 4.12 -6.27 -3.49
N ASN A 110 3.55 -7.15 -4.31
CA ASN A 110 4.28 -8.26 -4.89
C ASN A 110 5.18 -7.74 -6.02
N PRO A 111 6.51 -7.91 -5.95
CA PRO A 111 7.42 -7.59 -7.05
C PRO A 111 7.00 -8.27 -8.36
N ASN A 112 6.37 -9.44 -8.27
CA ASN A 112 5.99 -10.29 -9.40
C ASN A 112 4.60 -9.96 -9.94
N SER A 113 3.99 -8.87 -9.45
CA SER A 113 2.65 -8.46 -9.86
C SER A 113 2.55 -8.16 -11.36
N VAL A 114 3.66 -7.95 -12.06
CA VAL A 114 3.72 -7.76 -13.52
C VAL A 114 3.08 -8.92 -14.30
N TYR A 115 3.04 -10.13 -13.74
CA TYR A 115 2.35 -11.27 -14.37
C TYR A 115 0.83 -11.20 -14.30
N GLN A 116 0.27 -10.28 -13.51
CA GLN A 116 -1.14 -9.96 -13.54
C GLN A 116 -1.41 -8.87 -14.56
N THR A 117 -2.31 -9.16 -15.50
CA THR A 117 -2.79 -8.16 -16.46
C THR A 117 -3.39 -6.96 -15.73
N GLU A 118 -3.06 -5.74 -16.16
CA GLU A 118 -3.52 -4.49 -15.54
C GLU A 118 -3.10 -4.29 -14.06
N HIS A 119 -2.03 -4.94 -13.58
CA HIS A 119 -1.63 -4.88 -12.15
C HIS A 119 -1.51 -3.45 -11.59
N LEU A 120 -0.99 -2.49 -12.36
CA LEU A 120 -0.90 -1.09 -11.93
C LEU A 120 -2.29 -0.45 -11.71
N SER A 121 -3.24 -0.75 -12.59
CA SER A 121 -4.62 -0.28 -12.45
C SER A 121 -5.29 -0.92 -11.24
N TYR A 122 -5.02 -2.20 -10.98
CA TYR A 122 -5.45 -2.87 -9.76
C TYR A 122 -4.84 -2.26 -8.50
N PHE A 123 -3.53 -1.96 -8.46
CA PHE A 123 -2.92 -1.26 -7.31
C PHE A 123 -3.59 0.09 -7.04
N LYS A 124 -3.86 0.87 -8.09
CA LYS A 124 -4.60 2.14 -7.96
C LYS A 124 -6.01 1.91 -7.40
N PHE A 125 -6.70 0.87 -7.86
CA PHE A 125 -8.01 0.48 -7.33
C PHE A 125 -7.94 0.07 -5.85
N VAL A 126 -6.98 -0.78 -5.46
CA VAL A 126 -6.79 -1.19 -4.06
C VAL A 126 -6.51 0.03 -3.17
N GLY A 127 -5.64 0.94 -3.61
CA GLY A 127 -5.39 2.20 -2.91
C GLY A 127 -6.65 3.04 -2.72
N ARG A 128 -7.52 3.11 -3.74
CA ARG A 128 -8.84 3.75 -3.63
C ARG A 128 -9.75 3.05 -2.62
N VAL A 129 -9.79 1.73 -2.61
CA VAL A 129 -10.61 0.94 -1.65
C VAL A 129 -10.13 1.16 -0.22
N VAL A 130 -8.82 1.10 0.03
CA VAL A 130 -8.25 1.35 1.36
C VAL A 130 -8.55 2.77 1.84
N ALA A 131 -8.38 3.77 0.96
CA ALA A 131 -8.72 5.15 1.27
C ALA A 131 -10.23 5.34 1.54
N LYS A 132 -11.08 4.67 0.75
CA LYS A 132 -12.54 4.69 0.93
C LYS A 132 -12.95 4.04 2.25
N ALA A 133 -12.36 2.92 2.64
CA ALA A 133 -12.63 2.28 3.93
C ALA A 133 -12.30 3.24 5.10
N LEU A 134 -11.14 3.91 5.04
CA LEU A 134 -10.77 4.94 6.01
C LEU A 134 -11.78 6.09 6.04
N PHE A 135 -12.22 6.56 4.87
CA PHE A 135 -13.21 7.63 4.73
C PHE A 135 -14.58 7.22 5.33
N ASP A 136 -15.05 6.02 5.03
CA ASP A 136 -16.34 5.47 5.49
C ASP A 136 -16.33 5.03 6.96
N GLY A 137 -15.15 4.94 7.56
CA GLY A 137 -15.00 4.42 8.91
C GLY A 137 -15.16 2.91 9.03
N GLN A 138 -14.86 2.20 7.95
CA GLN A 138 -14.80 0.74 7.93
C GLN A 138 -13.38 0.27 8.25
N LEU A 139 -13.30 -0.83 8.98
CA LEU A 139 -12.04 -1.51 9.27
C LEU A 139 -11.82 -2.60 8.21
N LEU A 140 -10.58 -2.70 7.74
CA LEU A 140 -10.12 -3.81 6.92
C LEU A 140 -9.27 -4.71 7.80
N ASP A 141 -9.50 -6.01 7.73
CA ASP A 141 -8.66 -7.00 8.42
C ASP A 141 -7.45 -7.35 7.55
N VAL A 142 -6.62 -6.33 7.31
CA VAL A 142 -5.43 -6.39 6.47
C VAL A 142 -4.34 -5.56 7.12
N TYR A 143 -3.17 -6.17 7.29
CA TYR A 143 -2.02 -5.57 7.93
C TYR A 143 -0.90 -5.44 6.92
N PHE A 144 -0.36 -4.24 6.74
CA PHE A 144 0.76 -4.02 5.84
C PHE A 144 2.09 -4.04 6.57
N THR A 145 3.18 -4.24 5.84
CA THR A 145 4.52 -4.07 6.39
C THR A 145 4.75 -2.62 6.84
N ARG A 146 5.65 -2.45 7.81
CA ARG A 146 6.02 -1.11 8.33
C ARG A 146 6.57 -0.21 7.23
N SER A 147 7.39 -0.75 6.34
CA SER A 147 7.93 -0.04 5.18
C SER A 147 6.81 0.46 4.27
N PHE A 148 5.77 -0.35 4.03
CA PHE A 148 4.65 0.08 3.19
C PHE A 148 3.82 1.21 3.85
N TYR A 149 3.57 1.15 5.15
CA TYR A 149 2.96 2.29 5.86
C TYR A 149 3.83 3.56 5.78
N LYS A 150 5.17 3.43 5.83
CA LYS A 150 6.07 4.58 5.65
C LYS A 150 5.95 5.19 4.25
N HIS A 151 5.84 4.36 3.20
CA HIS A 151 5.59 4.84 1.84
C HIS A 151 4.29 5.64 1.74
N ILE A 152 3.19 5.14 2.32
CA ILE A 152 1.89 5.86 2.34
C ILE A 152 2.02 7.21 3.04
N LEU A 153 2.82 7.29 4.10
CA LEU A 153 3.04 8.52 4.88
C LEU A 153 4.11 9.45 4.29
N GLY A 154 4.80 9.06 3.22
CA GLY A 154 5.94 9.82 2.68
C GLY A 154 7.14 9.87 3.62
N VAL A 155 7.28 8.90 4.52
CA VAL A 155 8.39 8.81 5.48
C VAL A 155 9.52 7.97 4.89
N LYS A 156 10.77 8.43 5.03
CA LYS A 156 11.96 7.71 4.55
C LYS A 156 12.04 6.31 5.18
N VAL A 157 12.21 5.31 4.32
CA VAL A 157 12.53 3.92 4.71
C VAL A 157 14.01 3.82 5.07
N THR A 158 14.33 2.99 6.04
CA THR A 158 15.67 2.78 6.59
C THR A 158 15.99 1.29 6.60
N TYR A 159 17.27 0.92 6.68
CA TYR A 159 17.65 -0.51 6.72
C TYR A 159 17.00 -1.26 7.89
N HIS A 160 16.69 -0.60 9.02
CA HIS A 160 15.92 -1.20 10.12
C HIS A 160 14.54 -1.73 9.71
N ASP A 161 13.94 -1.23 8.62
CA ASP A 161 12.64 -1.72 8.16
C ASP A 161 12.75 -3.09 7.48
N ILE A 162 13.95 -3.51 7.06
CA ILE A 162 14.16 -4.82 6.44
C ILE A 162 14.12 -5.94 7.46
N GLU A 163 14.33 -5.66 8.75
CA GLU A 163 14.27 -6.67 9.82
C GLU A 163 12.93 -7.41 9.85
N ALA A 164 11.83 -6.72 9.53
CA ALA A 164 10.49 -7.31 9.47
C ALA A 164 10.22 -8.10 8.19
N VAL A 165 11.05 -7.94 7.16
CA VAL A 165 10.93 -8.57 5.84
C VAL A 165 11.89 -9.75 5.73
N ASP A 166 13.16 -9.51 6.03
CA ASP A 166 14.27 -10.45 6.00
C ASP A 166 15.20 -10.19 7.22
N PRO A 167 14.96 -10.89 8.35
CA PRO A 167 15.75 -10.74 9.56
C PRO A 167 17.22 -11.09 9.39
N ASP A 168 17.55 -12.02 8.50
CA ASP A 168 18.93 -12.48 8.31
C ASP A 168 19.72 -11.50 7.44
N TYR A 169 19.10 -10.98 6.39
CA TYR A 169 19.67 -9.88 5.62
C TYR A 169 19.86 -8.63 6.48
N TYR A 170 18.91 -8.32 7.36
CA TYR A 170 19.08 -7.25 8.35
C TYR A 170 20.31 -7.46 9.24
N LYS A 171 20.50 -8.66 9.80
CA LYS A 171 21.68 -8.98 10.63
C LYS A 171 22.98 -8.77 9.85
N ASN A 172 23.02 -9.21 8.59
CA ASN A 172 24.19 -9.06 7.74
C ASN A 172 24.49 -7.58 7.44
N LEU A 173 23.46 -6.78 7.10
CA LEU A 173 23.63 -5.33 6.91
C LEU A 173 24.09 -4.63 8.19
N LYS A 174 23.51 -5.00 9.32
CA LYS A 174 23.90 -4.42 10.62
C LYS A 174 25.35 -4.75 10.95
N TRP A 175 25.76 -6.01 10.77
CA TRP A 175 27.14 -6.44 10.97
C TRP A 175 28.10 -5.67 10.05
N LEU A 176 27.76 -5.53 8.77
CA LEU A 176 28.54 -4.75 7.79
C LEU A 176 28.72 -3.28 8.21
N LEU A 177 27.69 -2.68 8.83
CA LEU A 177 27.74 -1.29 9.32
C LEU A 177 28.54 -1.13 10.63
N GLU A 178 28.67 -2.19 11.42
CA GLU A 178 29.28 -2.18 12.75
C GLU A 178 30.75 -2.66 12.77
N ASN A 179 31.25 -3.22 11.66
CA ASN A 179 32.59 -3.81 11.56
C ASN A 179 33.38 -3.22 10.39
N ASP A 180 34.71 -3.18 10.50
CA ASP A 180 35.59 -2.87 9.38
C ASP A 180 35.66 -4.09 8.44
N VAL A 181 35.37 -3.86 7.17
CA VAL A 181 35.28 -4.92 6.14
C VAL A 181 36.32 -4.75 5.04
N SER A 182 37.21 -3.77 5.17
CA SER A 182 38.20 -3.39 4.15
C SER A 182 39.08 -4.57 3.72
N ASP A 183 39.33 -5.52 4.62
CA ASP A 183 40.20 -6.70 4.37
C ASP A 183 39.42 -8.03 4.25
N ILE A 184 38.08 -8.00 4.31
CA ILE A 184 37.25 -9.22 4.45
C ILE A 184 36.31 -9.41 3.25
N LEU A 185 35.78 -8.34 2.67
CA LEU A 185 34.75 -8.42 1.64
C LEU A 185 35.03 -7.43 0.50
N ASP A 186 35.26 -7.94 -0.72
CA ASP A 186 35.27 -7.14 -1.95
C ASP A 186 33.83 -6.80 -2.37
N LEU A 187 33.16 -5.95 -1.58
CA LEU A 187 31.82 -5.49 -1.89
C LEU A 187 31.86 -4.35 -2.91
N THR A 188 31.00 -4.47 -3.92
CA THR A 188 30.73 -3.42 -4.90
C THR A 188 29.34 -2.86 -4.72
N PHE A 189 29.12 -1.61 -5.13
CA PHE A 189 27.78 -1.01 -5.19
C PHE A 189 27.04 -1.49 -6.46
N SER A 190 26.85 -2.81 -6.55
CA SER A 190 26.14 -3.48 -7.63
C SER A 190 25.21 -4.54 -7.07
N MET A 191 24.07 -4.72 -7.73
CA MET A 191 23.17 -5.84 -7.49
C MET A 191 23.16 -6.72 -8.73
N ASP A 192 23.15 -8.04 -8.55
CA ASP A 192 23.04 -8.99 -9.65
C ASP A 192 21.62 -8.95 -10.23
N ALA A 193 21.53 -8.86 -11.55
CA ALA A 193 20.26 -8.79 -12.27
C ALA A 193 19.43 -10.09 -12.14
N ASP A 194 20.05 -11.20 -11.72
CA ASP A 194 19.42 -12.51 -11.69
C ASP A 194 18.65 -12.82 -10.39
N GLU A 195 18.93 -12.13 -9.28
CA GLU A 195 18.05 -12.18 -8.08
C GLU A 195 16.71 -11.47 -8.34
N GLU A 196 16.60 -10.80 -9.49
CA GLU A 196 15.49 -9.94 -9.89
C GLU A 196 14.90 -10.33 -11.26
N LYS A 197 14.81 -11.64 -11.59
CA LYS A 197 14.09 -12.16 -12.77
C LYS A 197 12.60 -11.77 -12.87
N LEU A 198 12.13 -10.85 -12.03
CA LEU A 198 10.74 -10.51 -11.77
C LEU A 198 10.44 -9.00 -11.85
N ILE A 199 11.43 -8.13 -11.99
CA ILE A 199 11.24 -6.71 -12.33
C ILE A 199 12.06 -6.42 -13.59
N LEU A 200 11.39 -6.32 -14.74
CA LEU A 200 12.01 -5.73 -15.93
C LEU A 200 12.30 -4.26 -15.63
N TYR A 201 13.56 -3.79 -15.58
CA TYR A 201 14.05 -2.49 -16.12
C TYR A 201 15.59 -2.37 -16.09
N GLU A 202 16.11 -1.37 -16.82
CA GLU A 202 17.52 -1.07 -17.14
C GLU A 202 18.50 -1.01 -15.96
N LYS A 203 19.73 -1.47 -16.23
CA LYS A 203 20.89 -1.45 -15.34
C LYS A 203 21.17 -0.03 -14.83
N THR A 204 20.76 0.28 -13.61
CA THR A 204 20.97 1.59 -12.98
C THR A 204 22.18 1.52 -12.03
N GLN A 205 23.23 2.30 -12.30
CA GLN A 205 24.36 2.44 -11.39
C GLN A 205 23.98 3.36 -10.22
N VAL A 206 24.25 2.94 -8.99
CA VAL A 206 24.02 3.76 -7.79
C VAL A 206 25.29 4.54 -7.48
N PHE A 207 25.22 5.87 -7.47
CA PHE A 207 26.36 6.73 -7.17
C PHE A 207 26.31 7.27 -5.73
N PRO A 208 27.46 7.43 -5.06
CA PRO A 208 27.53 8.14 -3.79
C PRO A 208 27.19 9.63 -3.99
N SER A 209 26.35 10.19 -3.12
CA SER A 209 26.12 11.64 -3.06
C SER A 209 27.35 12.34 -2.49
N SER A 210 27.71 13.49 -3.05
CA SER A 210 28.82 14.35 -2.61
C SER A 210 28.61 15.00 -1.23
N ASN A 211 27.43 14.87 -0.62
CA ASN A 211 27.16 15.27 0.75
C ASN A 211 26.83 14.02 1.56
N GLY A 212 27.85 13.48 2.25
CA GLY A 212 27.77 12.23 3.01
C GLY A 212 26.47 12.08 3.79
N GLY A 213 25.69 11.05 3.45
CA GLY A 213 24.53 10.62 4.24
C GLY A 213 23.26 10.21 3.47
N SER A 214 23.18 10.41 2.15
CA SER A 214 22.02 9.91 1.38
C SER A 214 22.34 9.61 -0.09
N TYR A 215 22.11 8.37 -0.50
CA TYR A 215 22.14 7.95 -1.91
C TYR A 215 20.88 8.45 -2.64
N GLY A 216 21.06 8.93 -3.87
CA GLY A 216 19.98 9.32 -4.78
C GLY A 216 20.13 8.59 -6.11
N ILE A 217 19.00 8.30 -6.76
CA ILE A 217 18.97 7.71 -8.11
C ILE A 217 19.19 8.85 -9.10
N GLY A 218 20.29 8.80 -9.87
CA GLY A 218 20.57 9.73 -10.96
C GLY A 218 20.29 9.07 -12.31
N GLU A 219 19.55 9.75 -13.19
CA GLU A 219 19.42 9.35 -14.59
C GLU A 219 20.74 9.60 -15.34
N SER A 220 21.20 8.61 -16.11
CA SER A 220 22.39 8.75 -16.95
C SER A 220 22.08 9.70 -18.13
N PRO A 221 22.99 10.62 -18.50
CA PRO A 221 22.78 11.46 -19.68
C PRO A 221 22.78 10.57 -20.93
N VAL A 222 21.68 10.62 -21.67
CA VAL A 222 21.51 9.90 -22.94
C VAL A 222 22.65 10.28 -23.90
N PRO A 223 23.44 9.32 -24.41
CA PRO A 223 24.42 9.62 -25.45
C PRO A 223 23.69 10.04 -26.73
N LYS A 224 24.20 11.10 -27.36
CA LYS A 224 23.66 11.67 -28.60
C LYS A 224 23.60 10.67 -29.75
#